data_AF-A0A8J8C567-F1
#
_entry.id   AF-A0A8J8C567-F1
#
_cell.length_a   1.000
_cell.length_b   1.000
_cell.length_c   1.000
_cell.angle_alpha   90.00
_cell.angle_beta   90.00
_cell.angle_gamma   90.00
#
_symmetry.space_group_name_H-M   'P 1'
#
loop_
_entity.id
_entity.type
_entity.pdbx_description
1 polymer ?
#
loop_
_entity_poly.entity_id
_entity_poly.type
_entity_poly.pdbx_seq_one_letter_code
_entity_poly.pdbx_strand_id
1 'polypeptide(L)'
;MNLAIRTLKRQRGRTALTVLGITVGVLAFVMLSAIAGGLESGFQQTIEKTGAELTVMQKNVANPAISFIKMDTVQEISQWSEV
;
A
#
# COMPACT_ATOMS: atom_id res chain seq x y z
N MET A 1 -29.60 -27.57 1.00
CA MET A 1 -28.23 -27.03 0.80
C MET A 1 -27.33 -27.85 -0.14
N ASN A 2 -27.58 -29.16 -0.39
CA ASN A 2 -26.66 -30.03 -1.14
C ASN A 2 -26.71 -29.95 -2.69
N LEU A 3 -27.67 -29.24 -3.27
CA LEU A 3 -27.86 -29.21 -4.73
C LEU A 3 -26.75 -28.41 -5.45
N ALA A 4 -26.29 -27.30 -4.86
CA ALA A 4 -25.24 -26.45 -5.44
C ALA A 4 -23.88 -27.16 -5.49
N ILE A 5 -23.50 -27.86 -4.41
CA ILE A 5 -22.24 -28.62 -4.36
C ILE A 5 -22.28 -29.78 -5.37
N ARG A 6 -23.44 -30.40 -5.56
CA ARG A 6 -23.64 -31.49 -6.51
C ARG A 6 -23.53 -31.04 -7.97
N THR A 7 -24.01 -29.84 -8.31
CA THR A 7 -23.86 -29.29 -9.67
C THR A 7 -22.42 -28.88 -9.97
N LEU A 8 -21.72 -28.27 -9.00
CA LEU A 8 -20.29 -27.95 -9.11
C LEU A 8 -19.44 -29.22 -9.35
N LYS A 9 -19.72 -30.31 -8.61
CA LYS A 9 -19.02 -31.60 -8.79
C LYS A 9 -19.29 -32.29 -10.13
N ARG A 10 -20.40 -31.95 -10.82
CA ARG A 10 -20.78 -32.53 -12.12
C ARG A 10 -20.21 -31.75 -13.31
N GLN A 11 -19.93 -30.46 -13.15
CA GLN A 11 -19.37 -29.58 -14.19
C GLN A 11 -17.96 -29.10 -13.84
N ARG A 12 -17.09 -30.05 -13.44
CA ARG A 12 -15.76 -29.78 -12.85
C ARG A 12 -14.88 -28.86 -13.70
N GLY A 13 -14.89 -29.04 -15.03
CA GLY A 13 -14.05 -28.24 -15.93
C GLY A 13 -14.45 -26.75 -15.96
N ARG A 14 -15.75 -26.45 -16.09
CA ARG A 14 -16.25 -25.07 -16.12
C ARG A 14 -16.05 -24.39 -14.77
N THR A 15 -16.40 -25.07 -13.68
CA THR A 15 -16.22 -24.54 -12.32
C THR A 15 -14.75 -24.28 -12.01
N ALA A 16 -13.85 -25.22 -12.35
CA ALA A 16 -12.42 -25.03 -12.13
C ALA A 16 -11.88 -23.82 -12.90
N LEU A 17 -12.25 -23.67 -14.17
CA LEU A 17 -11.79 -22.55 -14.99
C LEU A 17 -12.28 -21.20 -14.47
N THR A 18 -13.53 -21.11 -14.01
CA THR A 18 -14.07 -19.88 -13.41
C THR A 18 -13.39 -19.54 -12.10
N VAL A 19 -13.20 -20.53 -11.21
CA VAL A 19 -12.53 -20.31 -9.91
C VAL A 19 -11.08 -19.89 -10.14
N LEU A 20 -10.37 -20.53 -11.06
CA LEU A 20 -9.00 -20.15 -11.41
C LEU A 20 -8.91 -18.71 -11.94
N GLY A 21 -9.79 -18.31 -12.86
CA GLY A 21 -9.80 -16.94 -13.38
C GLY A 21 -10.02 -15.89 -12.29
N ILE A 22 -11.00 -16.10 -11.41
CA ILE A 22 -11.26 -15.19 -10.28
C ILE A 22 -10.07 -15.16 -9.33
N THR A 23 -9.48 -16.32 -9.03
CA THR A 23 -8.37 -16.43 -8.08
C THR A 23 -7.15 -15.67 -8.59
N VAL A 24 -6.78 -15.86 -9.87
CA VAL A 24 -5.65 -15.16 -10.49
C VAL A 24 -5.89 -13.65 -10.51
N GLY A 25 -7.10 -13.21 -10.86
CA GLY A 25 -7.44 -11.78 -10.88
C GLY A 25 -7.33 -11.12 -9.51
N VAL A 26 -7.89 -11.75 -8.47
CA VAL A 26 -7.83 -11.23 -7.10
C VAL A 26 -6.40 -11.27 -6.56
N LEU A 27 -5.64 -12.34 -6.82
CA LEU A 27 -4.24 -12.44 -6.38
C LEU A 27 -3.37 -11.35 -6.98
N ALA A 28 -3.52 -11.07 -8.28
CA ALA A 28 -2.76 -10.00 -8.94
C ALA A 28 -3.04 -8.63 -8.29
N PHE A 29 -4.31 -8.34 -8.01
CA PHE A 29 -4.70 -7.11 -7.31
C PHE A 29 -4.10 -7.04 -5.90
N VAL A 30 -4.26 -8.11 -5.10
CA VAL A 30 -3.72 -8.17 -3.73
C VAL A 30 -2.21 -8.02 -3.71
N MET A 31 -1.49 -8.64 -4.65
CA MET A 31 -0.04 -8.49 -4.75
C MET A 31 0.37 -7.05 -5.05
N LEU A 32 -0.33 -6.38 -5.97
CA LEU A 32 -0.05 -4.98 -6.27
C LEU A 32 -0.32 -4.09 -5.05
N SER A 33 -1.41 -4.32 -4.32
CA SER A 33 -1.72 -3.60 -3.08
C SER A 33 -0.67 -3.84 -1.99
N ALA A 34 -0.20 -5.08 -1.85
CA ALA A 34 0.83 -5.43 -0.87
C ALA A 34 2.18 -4.79 -1.22
N ILE A 35 2.54 -4.72 -2.49
CA ILE A 35 3.75 -4.01 -2.94
C ILE A 35 3.63 -2.51 -2.65
N ALA A 36 2.47 -1.90 -2.93
CA ALA A 36 2.25 -0.49 -2.67
C ALA A 36 2.39 -0.15 -1.17
N GLY A 37 1.71 -0.90 -0.29
CA GLY A 37 1.84 -0.71 1.17
C GLY A 37 3.21 -1.10 1.72
N GLY A 38 3.86 -2.11 1.11
CA GLY A 38 5.21 -2.53 1.47
C GLY A 38 6.26 -1.45 1.18
N LEU A 39 6.13 -0.74 0.06
CA LEU A 39 6.97 0.41 -0.25
C LEU A 39 6.77 1.53 0.78
N GLU A 40 5.52 1.91 1.06
CA GLU A 40 5.22 2.99 2.02
C GLU A 40 5.80 2.70 3.41
N SER A 41 5.56 1.49 3.94
CA SER A 41 6.09 1.06 5.23
C SER A 41 7.62 0.93 5.24
N GLY A 42 8.24 0.47 4.16
CA GLY A 42 9.71 0.39 4.04
C GLY A 42 10.38 1.77 4.02
N PHE A 43 9.75 2.74 3.36
CA PHE A 43 10.20 4.13 3.38
C PHE A 43 10.07 4.75 4.78
N GLN A 44 8.91 4.57 5.44
CA GLN A 44 8.71 5.04 6.81
C GLN A 44 9.74 4.44 7.78
N GLN A 45 9.97 3.13 7.74
CA GLN A 45 10.97 2.46 8.59
C GLN A 45 12.40 2.97 8.34
N THR A 46 12.73 3.35 7.11
CA THR A 46 14.06 3.90 6.79
C THR A 46 14.21 5.30 7.36
N ILE A 47 13.18 6.13 7.23
CA ILE A 47 13.14 7.49 7.78
C ILE A 47 13.19 7.45 9.32
N GLU A 48 12.38 6.63 9.97
CA GLU A 48 12.38 6.47 11.43
C GLU A 48 13.74 6.04 11.97
N LYS A 49 14.47 5.19 11.23
CA LYS A 49 15.81 4.74 11.61
C LYS A 49 16.89 5.81 11.52
N THR A 50 16.64 6.95 10.85
CA THR A 50 17.60 8.06 10.81
C THR A 50 17.63 8.88 12.10
N GLY A 51 16.73 8.63 13.06
CA GLY A 51 16.73 9.30 14.37
C GLY A 51 16.26 10.75 14.34
N ALA A 52 15.62 11.19 13.24
CA ALA A 52 14.97 12.48 13.17
C ALA A 52 13.69 12.47 14.02
N GLU A 53 13.66 13.30 15.08
CA GLU A 53 12.50 13.49 15.95
C GLU A 53 11.32 14.14 15.19
N LEU A 54 11.62 14.91 14.14
CA LEU A 54 10.65 15.52 13.24
C LEU A 54 11.05 15.32 11.78
N THR A 55 10.23 14.59 11.02
CA THR A 55 10.35 14.53 9.55
C THR A 55 9.15 15.22 8.90
N VAL A 56 9.42 16.31 8.17
CA VAL A 56 8.40 17.05 7.43
C VAL A 56 8.46 16.63 5.97
N MET A 57 7.32 16.21 5.40
CA MET A 57 7.20 15.84 3.99
C MET A 57 5.97 16.51 3.38
N GLN A 58 6.10 16.98 2.13
CA GLN A 58 4.99 17.58 1.40
C GLN A 58 3.89 16.54 1.15
N LYS A 59 2.63 16.91 1.44
CA LYS A 59 1.46 16.05 1.22
C LYS A 59 1.30 15.78 -0.29
N ASN A 60 1.02 14.52 -0.64
CA ASN A 60 0.73 14.05 -2.01
C ASN A 60 1.94 13.97 -2.98
N VAL A 61 3.15 13.77 -2.46
CA VAL A 61 4.34 13.50 -3.28
C VAL A 61 4.65 12.01 -3.25
N ALA A 62 4.76 11.39 -4.43
CA ALA A 62 5.02 9.95 -4.57
C ALA A 62 6.43 9.52 -4.16
N ASN A 63 7.35 10.47 -3.98
CA ASN A 63 8.74 10.21 -3.58
C ASN A 63 9.22 11.30 -2.61
N PRO A 64 9.63 10.95 -1.38
CA PRO A 64 10.22 11.90 -0.43
C PRO A 64 11.42 12.68 -1.01
N ALA A 65 12.17 12.09 -1.94
CA ALA A 65 13.32 12.72 -2.59
C ALA A 65 12.95 13.84 -3.60
N ILE A 66 11.68 13.96 -3.98
CA ILE A 66 11.15 15.01 -4.86
C ILE A 66 10.31 16.02 -4.05
N SER A 67 10.30 15.89 -2.72
CA SER A 67 9.60 16.83 -1.84
C SER A 67 10.35 18.16 -1.81
N PHE A 68 9.69 19.24 -2.25
CA PHE A 68 10.20 20.60 -2.14
C PHE A 68 9.45 21.34 -1.03
N ILE A 69 10.17 21.64 0.04
CA ILE A 69 9.67 22.47 1.15
C ILE A 69 10.34 23.84 1.03
N LYS A 70 9.54 24.91 1.06
CA LYS A 70 10.08 26.27 1.06
C LYS A 70 10.78 26.54 2.39
N MET A 71 11.95 27.19 2.35
CA MET A 71 12.73 27.50 3.55
C MET A 71 11.97 28.36 4.56
N ASP A 72 11.08 29.24 4.08
CA ASP A 72 10.21 30.06 4.95
C ASP A 72 9.35 29.20 5.90
N THR A 73 8.90 28.03 5.42
CA THR A 73 8.11 27.08 6.23
C THR A 73 8.95 26.37 7.29
N VAL A 74 10.24 26.11 7.01
CA VAL A 74 11.16 25.52 8.00
C VAL A 74 11.39 26.49 9.16
N GLN A 75 11.50 27.78 8.84
CA GLN A 75 11.73 28.84 9.83
C GLN A 75 10.51 29.13 10.70
N GLU A 76 9.30 28.91 10.17
CA GLU A 76 8.05 28.96 10.95
C GLU A 76 7.93 27.76 11.88
N ILE A 77 8.28 26.55 11.41
CA ILE A 77 8.22 25.32 12.21
C ILE A 77 9.23 25.38 13.36
N SER A 78 10.44 25.92 13.16
CA SER A 78 11.44 26.04 14.24
C SER A 78 11.05 27.05 15.34
N GLN A 79 9.94 27.78 15.17
CA GLN A 79 9.39 28.67 16.18
C GLN A 79 8.29 28.01 17.02
N TRP A 80 7.89 26.78 16.68
CA TRP A 80 6.90 26.04 17.45
C TRP A 80 7.51 25.52 18.75
N SER A 81 6.76 25.59 19.85
CA SER A 81 7.22 25.17 21.18
C SER A 81 7.37 23.65 21.36
N GLU A 82 6.87 22.87 20.40
CA GLU A 82 6.77 21.40 20.46
C GLU A 82 7.83 20.69 19.60
N VAL A 83 8.73 21.46 18.95
CA VAL A 83 9.87 20.93 18.16
C VAL A 83 11.21 21.31 18.78
#